data_AF-B7FTQ0-F1
#
_entry.id   AF-B7FTQ0-F1
#
_cell.length_a   1.000
_cell.length_b   1.000
_cell.length_c   1.000
_cell.angle_alpha   90.00
_cell.angle_beta   90.00
_cell.angle_gamma   90.00
#
_symmetry.space_group_name_H-M   'P 1'
#
loop_
_entity.id
_entity.type
_entity.pdbx_description
1 polymer ?
#
loop_
_entity_poly.entity_id
_entity_poly.type
_entity_poly.pdbx_seq_one_letter_code
_entity_poly.pdbx_strand_id
1 'polypeptide(L)'
;MMWTTMVRRPTGPFGWGTPLWFSLIVTFALIRTFVSEIAIDDGNDLQCSCRSNATHIAWKGPIPVTVHSTLSTALNNTGAEQEYYFGTRQNPPLRAANDRALGLSKVSDGSCGCCHWETFAEAKYSAYIYLRRHIMAMDQPFLATLGFDTTNDRDDETLPDGLAGGLIGPTIDLALETKRLFPTTDNLPRHIWQEYVLNYANTNEARSNWRPLIRSKLEQAGLVSFNSSTSLYQATMNRSIPELVQLINTHLWHVLAPPEQESLVFVSGQTPLIFDPMSVLAFGYASCTGFAILLVNALRVVGVPARVVGTASWYQDRGQGNHNWVEVYDPRRKRHSSVHTTSPWSFLEPSPGATDPDDLDRDPCRRWFCSPTRFSSNPRNATHVYAARLERDPSGTTFVYYPLAWEWDTTDVPGEDVTSYYQQVCGECP
;
A
#
# COMPACT_ATOMS: atom_id res chain seq x y z
N MET A 1 -26.74 50.53 37.37
CA MET A 1 -28.08 50.95 36.90
C MET A 1 -28.85 49.70 36.51
N MET A 2 -30.08 49.54 37.01
CA MET A 2 -31.09 48.57 36.51
C MET A 2 -31.62 49.06 35.13
N TRP A 3 -32.35 48.33 34.28
CA TRP A 3 -33.59 47.54 34.44
C TRP A 3 -33.60 46.37 33.42
N THR A 4 -34.10 45.13 33.61
CA THR A 4 -35.37 44.49 34.10
C THR A 4 -36.58 44.40 33.14
N THR A 5 -36.88 43.16 32.71
CA THR A 5 -38.21 42.57 32.36
C THR A 5 -38.95 43.12 31.10
N MET A 6 -39.93 42.43 30.47
CA MET A 6 -40.93 41.45 30.95
C MET A 6 -41.49 40.49 29.86
N VAL A 7 -42.36 39.55 30.25
CA VAL A 7 -42.94 38.43 29.48
C VAL A 7 -44.44 38.63 29.22
N ARG A 8 -45.02 38.18 28.08
CA ARG A 8 -46.27 37.35 27.98
C ARG A 8 -46.85 37.11 26.55
N ARG A 9 -47.43 35.91 26.38
CA ARG A 9 -48.42 35.42 25.36
C ARG A 9 -49.87 35.82 25.79
N PRO A 10 -51.03 35.42 25.16
CA PRO A 10 -51.33 34.44 24.09
C PRO A 10 -52.31 34.96 23.00
N THR A 11 -52.85 34.18 22.04
CA THR A 11 -53.98 33.21 22.12
C THR A 11 -54.04 32.20 20.94
N GLY A 12 -54.72 31.04 21.12
CA GLY A 12 -55.19 30.15 20.04
C GLY A 12 -56.63 30.48 19.58
N PRO A 13 -57.43 29.57 18.95
CA PRO A 13 -57.52 28.14 19.33
C PRO A 13 -57.98 27.09 18.25
N PHE A 14 -58.12 25.83 18.72
CA PHE A 14 -59.00 24.71 18.27
C PHE A 14 -58.79 23.94 16.93
N GLY A 15 -58.75 22.60 17.06
CA GLY A 15 -58.93 21.60 16.00
C GLY A 15 -58.56 20.17 16.47
N TRP A 16 -59.54 19.38 16.95
CA TRP A 16 -59.34 17.99 17.42
C TRP A 16 -59.75 16.96 16.33
N GLY A 17 -59.14 15.77 16.33
CA GLY A 17 -59.70 14.62 15.58
C GLY A 17 -58.74 13.45 15.27
N THR A 18 -58.85 12.37 16.04
CA THR A 18 -58.41 10.99 15.72
C THR A 18 -59.57 10.05 16.09
N PRO A 19 -59.54 8.71 15.84
CA PRO A 19 -58.93 7.90 14.77
C PRO A 19 -59.99 7.00 14.05
N LEU A 20 -59.59 6.07 13.16
CA LEU A 20 -59.93 4.62 13.16
C LEU A 20 -59.74 3.90 11.79
N TRP A 21 -58.87 2.89 11.80
CA TRP A 21 -58.97 1.54 11.18
C TRP A 21 -60.01 1.24 10.07
N PHE A 22 -59.57 0.59 8.97
CA PHE A 22 -59.95 -0.81 8.64
C PHE A 22 -59.13 -1.45 7.47
N SER A 23 -58.73 -2.71 7.69
CA SER A 23 -58.39 -3.85 6.80
C SER A 23 -57.89 -3.73 5.34
N LEU A 24 -56.76 -4.44 5.12
CA LEU A 24 -56.52 -5.52 4.14
C LEU A 24 -56.95 -5.37 2.67
N ILE A 25 -55.98 -5.56 1.76
CA ILE A 25 -56.00 -6.64 0.74
C ILE A 25 -54.56 -7.04 0.40
N VAL A 26 -54.32 -8.34 0.28
CA VAL A 26 -53.06 -8.93 -0.18
C VAL A 26 -53.19 -9.22 -1.68
N THR A 27 -52.21 -8.84 -2.49
CA THR A 27 -52.05 -9.39 -3.85
C THR A 27 -50.59 -9.66 -4.14
N PHE A 28 -50.27 -10.92 -4.42
CA PHE A 28 -48.95 -11.35 -4.88
C PHE A 28 -48.66 -10.82 -6.29
N ALA A 29 -47.45 -10.29 -6.51
CA ALA A 29 -46.88 -10.10 -7.83
C ALA A 29 -45.42 -10.59 -7.84
N LEU A 30 -45.22 -11.84 -8.29
CA LEU A 30 -43.90 -12.42 -8.53
C LEU A 30 -43.27 -11.75 -9.76
N ILE A 31 -42.32 -10.84 -9.55
CA ILE A 31 -41.40 -10.39 -10.60
C ILE A 31 -40.07 -11.12 -10.40
N ARG A 32 -39.92 -12.26 -11.08
CA ARG A 32 -38.61 -12.88 -11.34
C ARG A 32 -37.96 -12.12 -12.51
N THR A 33 -37.21 -11.06 -12.23
CA THR A 33 -36.24 -10.53 -13.18
C THR A 33 -35.02 -11.45 -13.21
N PHE A 34 -35.05 -12.43 -14.11
CA PHE A 34 -33.83 -13.05 -14.61
C PHE A 34 -33.03 -11.98 -15.34
N VAL A 35 -32.00 -11.41 -14.70
CA VAL A 35 -30.90 -10.79 -15.42
C VAL A 35 -29.93 -11.91 -15.76
N SER A 36 -30.03 -12.42 -16.99
CA SER A 36 -28.94 -13.21 -17.56
C SER A 36 -27.75 -12.28 -17.76
N GLU A 37 -26.70 -12.44 -16.97
CA GLU A 37 -25.42 -11.82 -17.25
C GLU A 37 -24.93 -12.31 -18.62
N ILE A 38 -24.95 -11.42 -19.60
CA ILE A 38 -24.12 -11.58 -20.79
C ILE A 38 -22.71 -11.22 -20.32
N ALA A 39 -22.02 -12.20 -19.75
CA ALA A 39 -20.58 -12.14 -19.62
C ALA A 39 -20.01 -11.99 -21.04
N ILE A 40 -19.40 -10.85 -21.32
CA ILE A 40 -18.54 -10.70 -22.49
C ILE A 40 -17.30 -11.54 -22.17
N ASP A 41 -17.18 -12.65 -22.89
CA ASP A 41 -16.09 -13.61 -22.78
C ASP A 41 -14.81 -13.00 -23.37
N ASP A 42 -14.11 -12.19 -22.56
CA ASP A 42 -12.75 -11.73 -22.83
C ASP A 42 -11.82 -12.95 -22.75
N GLY A 43 -11.72 -13.66 -23.87
CA GLY A 43 -11.35 -15.07 -23.89
C GLY A 43 -9.96 -15.44 -23.37
N ASN A 44 -9.90 -16.64 -22.77
CA ASN A 44 -8.70 -17.47 -22.59
C ASN A 44 -7.57 -17.00 -21.65
N ASP A 45 -7.85 -16.13 -20.68
CA ASP A 45 -7.05 -16.13 -19.44
C ASP A 45 -7.71 -17.06 -18.42
N LEU A 46 -7.09 -18.23 -18.16
CA LEU A 46 -7.56 -19.19 -17.17
C LEU A 46 -7.41 -18.55 -15.78
N GLN A 47 -8.49 -17.92 -15.32
CA GLN A 47 -8.57 -17.03 -14.16
C GLN A 47 -8.42 -17.78 -12.83
N CYS A 48 -7.25 -18.39 -12.58
CA CYS A 48 -6.97 -19.06 -11.33
C CYS A 48 -6.88 -18.02 -10.19
N SER A 49 -7.86 -18.04 -9.27
CA SER A 49 -7.91 -17.12 -8.13
C SER A 49 -7.06 -17.63 -6.95
N CYS A 50 -6.02 -16.89 -6.57
CA CYS A 50 -5.14 -17.24 -5.45
C CYS A 50 -5.73 -16.75 -4.10
N ARG A 51 -6.85 -17.36 -3.69
CA ARG A 51 -7.56 -17.01 -2.45
C ARG A 51 -6.99 -17.74 -1.22
N SER A 52 -6.40 -16.98 -0.30
CA SER A 52 -5.97 -17.49 1.01
C SER A 52 -7.14 -18.06 1.84
N ASN A 53 -6.85 -19.01 2.75
CA ASN A 53 -7.84 -19.65 3.63
C ASN A 53 -7.42 -19.60 5.12
N ALA A 54 -8.09 -20.34 6.00
CA ALA A 54 -7.83 -20.31 7.45
C ALA A 54 -6.46 -20.89 7.87
N THR A 55 -5.84 -21.75 7.05
CA THR A 55 -4.59 -22.45 7.38
C THR A 55 -3.43 -22.12 6.43
N HIS A 56 -3.73 -21.63 5.23
CA HIS A 56 -2.75 -21.32 4.20
C HIS A 56 -2.93 -19.94 3.57
N ILE A 57 -1.81 -19.31 3.21
CA ILE A 57 -1.73 -18.10 2.40
C ILE A 57 -1.46 -18.49 0.95
N ALA A 58 -2.17 -17.85 0.02
CA ALA A 58 -2.01 -18.05 -1.41
C ALA A 58 -1.30 -16.83 -2.06
N TRP A 59 -0.19 -17.07 -2.73
CA TRP A 59 0.58 -16.07 -3.47
C TRP A 59 0.40 -16.26 -4.97
N LYS A 60 0.15 -15.19 -5.72
CA LYS A 60 0.16 -15.25 -7.18
C LYS A 60 1.61 -15.42 -7.67
N GLY A 61 1.86 -16.54 -8.34
CA GLY A 61 3.13 -16.84 -9.00
C GLY A 61 3.26 -16.12 -10.35
N PRO A 62 4.44 -16.14 -10.97
CA PRO A 62 4.59 -15.71 -12.36
C PRO A 62 3.70 -16.59 -13.25
N ILE A 63 3.02 -15.96 -14.21
CA ILE A 63 2.27 -16.69 -15.24
C ILE A 63 3.27 -17.59 -15.99
N PRO A 64 3.01 -18.89 -16.15
CA PRO A 64 3.84 -19.73 -17.00
C PRO A 64 3.82 -19.17 -18.42
N VAL A 65 4.94 -18.61 -18.88
CA VAL A 65 5.07 -18.14 -20.26
C VAL A 65 5.01 -19.37 -21.15
N THR A 66 3.89 -19.55 -21.85
CA THR A 66 3.74 -20.59 -22.87
C THR A 66 4.69 -20.26 -24.02
N VAL A 67 5.91 -20.79 -23.94
CA VAL A 67 6.89 -20.69 -25.03
C VAL A 67 6.36 -21.51 -26.21
N HIS A 68 5.70 -20.84 -27.15
CA HIS A 68 5.40 -21.42 -28.45
C HIS A 68 6.73 -21.76 -29.13
N SER A 69 7.05 -23.05 -29.19
CA SER A 69 8.28 -23.60 -29.74
C SER A 69 8.28 -23.56 -31.28
N THR A 70 8.37 -22.36 -31.84
CA THR A 70 8.52 -22.14 -33.28
C THR A 70 9.82 -21.40 -33.60
N LEU A 71 10.95 -22.11 -33.46
CA LEU A 71 12.22 -21.83 -34.17
C LEU A 71 13.20 -22.99 -33.96
N SER A 72 12.97 -24.08 -34.71
CA SER A 72 13.99 -25.11 -34.96
C SER A 72 14.50 -24.96 -36.39
N THR A 73 15.40 -24.01 -36.63
CA THR A 73 16.35 -24.05 -37.74
C THR A 73 17.46 -23.01 -37.56
N ALA A 74 18.64 -23.31 -38.11
CA ALA A 74 19.84 -22.46 -38.16
C ALA A 74 20.50 -22.13 -36.81
N LEU A 75 21.48 -22.96 -36.42
CA LEU A 75 22.88 -22.53 -36.27
C LEU A 75 23.79 -23.75 -36.02
N ASN A 76 23.98 -24.58 -37.05
CA ASN A 76 25.08 -25.54 -37.13
C ASN A 76 26.01 -25.11 -38.26
N ASN A 77 27.03 -24.32 -37.92
CA ASN A 77 28.33 -24.16 -38.60
C ASN A 77 28.96 -22.82 -38.18
N THR A 78 29.97 -22.87 -37.29
CA THR A 78 31.39 -22.73 -37.64
C THR A 78 32.20 -22.86 -36.36
N GLY A 79 33.10 -23.86 -36.31
CA GLY A 79 34.12 -23.91 -35.27
C GLY A 79 35.31 -23.05 -35.66
N ALA A 80 35.91 -22.38 -34.67
CA ALA A 80 37.28 -21.89 -34.72
C ALA A 80 37.80 -21.79 -33.27
N GLU A 81 38.84 -22.56 -32.97
CA GLU A 81 39.61 -22.42 -31.73
C GLU A 81 40.47 -21.14 -31.80
N GLN A 82 40.66 -20.45 -30.68
CA GLN A 82 41.97 -19.86 -30.37
C GLN A 82 42.11 -19.56 -28.87
N GLU A 83 43.07 -20.24 -28.25
CA GLU A 83 43.57 -19.90 -26.91
C GLU A 83 44.39 -18.60 -26.95
N TYR A 84 44.35 -17.80 -25.88
CA TYR A 84 45.52 -17.02 -25.47
C TYR A 84 45.56 -16.86 -23.95
N TYR A 85 46.68 -17.30 -23.36
CA TYR A 85 46.98 -17.27 -21.93
C TYR A 85 47.74 -15.99 -21.54
N PHE A 86 47.38 -15.35 -20.42
CA PHE A 86 48.20 -14.54 -19.47
C PHE A 86 47.20 -13.84 -18.51
N GLY A 87 47.39 -13.68 -17.19
CA GLY A 87 48.46 -14.14 -16.30
C GLY A 87 48.31 -13.56 -14.88
N THR A 88 47.52 -14.22 -14.02
CA THR A 88 47.56 -14.20 -12.54
C THR A 88 47.61 -12.88 -11.73
N ARG A 89 46.66 -12.71 -10.80
CA ARG A 89 46.95 -12.60 -9.35
C ARG A 89 45.82 -13.22 -8.53
N GLN A 90 46.18 -13.87 -7.41
CA GLN A 90 45.31 -14.75 -6.64
C GLN A 90 44.55 -14.03 -5.52
N ASN A 91 43.31 -14.44 -5.27
CA ASN A 91 42.68 -14.47 -3.96
C ASN A 91 41.85 -15.77 -3.87
N PRO A 92 41.77 -16.45 -2.71
CA PRO A 92 41.22 -17.80 -2.62
C PRO A 92 39.68 -17.82 -2.73
N PRO A 93 39.08 -18.83 -3.37
CA PRO A 93 37.64 -18.92 -3.51
C PRO A 93 36.96 -19.33 -2.20
N LEU A 94 35.92 -18.60 -1.81
CA LEU A 94 34.94 -19.05 -0.83
C LEU A 94 34.30 -20.35 -1.35
N ARG A 95 34.39 -21.42 -0.55
CA ARG A 95 33.77 -22.70 -0.88
C ARG A 95 32.26 -22.54 -0.98
N ALA A 96 31.69 -22.91 -2.12
CA ALA A 96 30.26 -23.17 -2.23
C ALA A 96 29.87 -24.23 -1.18
N ALA A 97 29.05 -23.84 -0.21
CA ALA A 97 28.41 -24.78 0.70
C ALA A 97 27.26 -25.45 -0.05
N ASN A 98 27.20 -26.78 0.00
CA ASN A 98 26.19 -27.56 -0.72
C ASN A 98 24.77 -27.19 -0.28
N ASP A 99 23.93 -26.78 -1.23
CA ASP A 99 22.47 -26.86 -1.08
C ASP A 99 22.08 -28.34 -0.97
N ARG A 100 22.04 -28.85 0.27
CA ARG A 100 21.40 -30.12 0.56
C ARG A 100 19.90 -29.93 0.41
N ALA A 101 19.38 -30.39 -0.72
CA ALA A 101 17.95 -30.52 -0.98
C ALA A 101 17.24 -31.16 0.23
N LEU A 102 16.45 -30.36 0.95
CA LEU A 102 15.46 -30.87 1.87
C LEU A 102 14.35 -31.50 1.04
N GLY A 103 14.01 -32.75 1.36
CA GLY A 103 13.19 -33.59 0.51
C GLY A 103 11.76 -33.04 0.36
N LEU A 104 11.44 -32.55 -0.84
CA LEU A 104 10.07 -32.34 -1.28
C LEU A 104 9.36 -33.69 -1.37
N SER A 105 8.60 -34.03 -0.33
CA SER A 105 7.57 -35.07 -0.44
C SER A 105 6.53 -34.59 -1.45
N LYS A 106 6.25 -35.41 -2.47
CA LYS A 106 5.18 -35.12 -3.43
C LYS A 106 3.84 -35.19 -2.71
N VAL A 107 3.28 -34.02 -2.37
CA VAL A 107 1.84 -33.87 -2.17
C VAL A 107 1.22 -33.71 -3.55
N SER A 108 0.59 -34.77 -4.04
CA SER A 108 -0.18 -34.73 -5.28
C SER A 108 -1.60 -34.26 -4.98
N ASP A 109 -1.88 -32.96 -5.17
CA ASP A 109 -3.26 -32.52 -5.38
C ASP A 109 -3.40 -31.20 -6.15
N GLY A 110 -4.27 -31.20 -7.16
CA GLY A 110 -5.07 -30.06 -7.67
C GLY A 110 -4.47 -28.69 -8.04
N SER A 111 -3.16 -28.41 -7.99
CA SER A 111 -2.69 -27.02 -8.19
C SER A 111 -2.81 -26.51 -9.65
N CYS A 112 -3.73 -25.57 -9.89
CA CYS A 112 -3.64 -24.55 -10.95
C CYS A 112 -2.21 -23.94 -10.85
N GLY A 113 -1.40 -24.01 -11.92
CA GLY A 113 0.05 -23.74 -11.91
C GLY A 113 0.47 -22.26 -11.74
N CYS A 114 -0.33 -21.50 -11.02
CA CYS A 114 -0.36 -20.03 -10.95
C CYS A 114 -0.28 -19.50 -9.52
N CYS A 115 -0.50 -20.35 -8.50
CA CYS A 115 -0.56 -19.97 -7.10
C CYS A 115 0.44 -20.80 -6.30
N HIS A 116 1.31 -20.14 -5.55
CA HIS A 116 2.16 -20.77 -4.55
C HIS A 116 1.47 -20.70 -3.19
N TRP A 117 1.40 -21.82 -2.48
CA TRP A 117 0.72 -21.92 -1.20
C TRP A 117 1.71 -22.16 -0.07
N GLU A 118 1.49 -21.53 1.07
CA GLU A 118 2.30 -21.67 2.29
C GLU A 118 1.37 -21.77 3.49
N THR A 119 1.73 -22.56 4.49
CA THR A 119 1.05 -22.50 5.80
C THR A 119 1.24 -21.11 6.43
N PHE A 120 0.37 -20.75 7.38
CA PHE A 120 0.54 -19.50 8.15
C PHE A 120 1.91 -19.38 8.83
N ALA A 121 2.48 -20.49 9.32
CA ALA A 121 3.79 -20.50 9.96
C ALA A 121 4.92 -20.20 8.97
N GLU A 122 4.90 -20.82 7.79
CA GLU A 122 5.87 -20.57 6.71
C GLU A 122 5.75 -19.14 6.16
N ALA A 123 4.53 -18.64 5.98
CA ALA A 123 4.28 -17.27 5.54
C ALA A 123 4.78 -16.24 6.58
N LYS A 124 4.55 -16.49 7.88
CA LYS A 124 5.07 -15.67 8.99
C LYS A 124 6.59 -15.67 9.02
N TYR A 125 7.22 -16.85 8.91
CA TYR A 125 8.66 -16.98 8.86
C TYR A 125 9.26 -16.27 7.63
N SER A 126 8.67 -16.41 6.45
CA SER A 126 9.15 -15.72 5.25
C SER A 126 8.99 -14.20 5.33
N ALA A 127 7.88 -13.70 5.88
CA ALA A 127 7.67 -12.28 6.10
C ALA A 127 8.71 -11.71 7.09
N TYR A 128 9.00 -12.44 8.18
CA TYR A 128 10.07 -12.10 9.12
C TYR A 128 11.45 -12.03 8.44
N ILE A 129 11.82 -13.06 7.67
CA ILE A 129 13.11 -13.10 6.95
C ILE A 129 13.20 -11.99 5.89
N TYR A 130 12.10 -11.66 5.22
CA TYR A 130 12.06 -10.55 4.27
C TYR A 130 12.35 -9.20 4.97
N LEU A 131 11.64 -8.89 6.06
CA LEU A 131 11.85 -7.65 6.81
C LEU A 131 13.25 -7.60 7.44
N ARG A 132 13.77 -8.72 7.95
CA ARG A 132 15.11 -8.80 8.55
C ARG A 132 16.24 -8.54 7.56
N ARG A 133 16.05 -8.93 6.28
CA ARG A 133 17.01 -8.72 5.18
C ARG A 133 16.99 -7.28 4.63
N HIS A 134 15.82 -6.64 4.62
CA HIS A 134 15.63 -5.30 4.03
C HIS A 134 15.49 -4.18 5.07
N ILE A 135 15.83 -4.44 6.33
CA ILE A 135 15.82 -3.42 7.39
C ILE A 135 16.66 -2.18 7.00
N MET A 136 16.10 -0.99 7.22
CA MET A 136 16.78 0.27 6.89
C MET A 136 18.05 0.44 7.74
N ALA A 137 19.07 1.15 7.23
CA ALA A 137 20.37 1.26 7.92
C ALA A 137 20.25 1.88 9.32
N MET A 138 19.46 2.96 9.44
CA MET A 138 19.10 3.61 10.71
C MET A 138 18.41 2.70 11.73
N ASP A 139 17.79 1.59 11.29
CA ASP A 139 17.08 0.64 12.15
C ASP A 139 17.98 -0.52 12.64
N GLN A 140 19.14 -0.75 12.02
CA GLN A 140 20.06 -1.85 12.39
C GLN A 140 20.52 -1.82 13.86
N PRO A 141 20.75 -0.67 14.52
CA PRO A 141 21.08 -0.64 15.94
C PRO A 141 19.91 -1.06 16.86
N PHE A 142 18.69 -1.10 16.34
CA PHE A 142 17.43 -1.26 17.11
C PHE A 142 16.73 -2.59 16.83
N LEU A 143 17.43 -3.58 16.27
CA LEU A 143 16.88 -4.89 15.90
C LEU A 143 16.05 -5.55 17.03
N ALA A 144 16.61 -5.62 18.24
CA ALA A 144 15.95 -6.23 19.39
C ALA A 144 14.67 -5.49 19.80
N THR A 145 14.68 -4.16 19.84
CA THR A 145 13.49 -3.36 20.22
C THR A 145 12.42 -3.33 19.13
N LEU A 146 12.81 -3.52 17.87
CA LEU A 146 11.88 -3.77 16.76
C LEU A 146 11.25 -5.17 16.81
N GLY A 147 11.80 -6.11 17.59
CA GLY A 147 11.31 -7.49 17.68
C GLY A 147 11.95 -8.44 16.66
N PHE A 148 13.17 -8.15 16.22
CA PHE A 148 14.04 -9.14 15.59
C PHE A 148 14.89 -9.83 16.64
N ASP A 149 14.94 -11.17 16.57
CA ASP A 149 15.90 -11.97 17.30
C ASP A 149 17.34 -11.51 16.95
N THR A 150 18.14 -11.28 17.99
CA THR A 150 19.55 -10.89 17.92
C THR A 150 20.50 -11.99 18.39
N THR A 151 19.95 -13.09 18.90
CA THR A 151 20.65 -14.31 19.26
C THR A 151 20.54 -15.34 18.12
N ASN A 152 21.51 -16.25 17.99
CA ASN A 152 21.44 -17.34 17.00
C ASN A 152 20.80 -18.61 17.58
N ASP A 153 20.29 -18.53 18.81
CA ASP A 153 19.83 -19.68 19.60
C ASP A 153 18.31 -19.78 19.55
N ARG A 154 17.81 -20.99 19.24
CA ARG A 154 16.41 -21.26 18.86
C ARG A 154 15.43 -21.33 20.06
N ASP A 155 15.80 -20.74 21.18
CA ASP A 155 15.13 -20.94 22.47
C ASP A 155 14.30 -19.68 22.84
N ASP A 156 13.18 -19.55 22.11
CA ASP A 156 12.19 -18.47 22.16
C ASP A 156 11.29 -18.53 23.41
N GLU A 157 11.86 -18.29 24.62
CA GLU A 157 11.06 -18.21 25.86
C GLU A 157 11.36 -17.01 26.78
N THR A 158 12.46 -16.27 26.63
CA THR A 158 12.80 -15.17 27.58
C THR A 158 13.35 -13.87 26.95
N LEU A 159 12.66 -13.33 25.93
CA LEU A 159 12.70 -11.87 25.74
C LEU A 159 12.02 -11.19 26.95
N PRO A 160 12.56 -10.07 27.48
CA PRO A 160 11.97 -9.39 28.63
C PRO A 160 10.49 -9.03 28.42
N ASP A 161 9.73 -9.09 29.51
CA ASP A 161 8.35 -8.63 29.63
C ASP A 161 8.13 -7.31 28.86
N GLY A 162 7.11 -7.32 27.98
CA GLY A 162 6.76 -6.18 27.12
C GLY A 162 7.52 -6.04 25.80
N LEU A 163 8.65 -6.74 25.59
CA LEU A 163 9.45 -6.66 24.35
C LEU A 163 9.28 -7.86 23.41
N ALA A 164 8.73 -8.98 23.87
CA ALA A 164 8.69 -10.25 23.14
C ALA A 164 7.99 -10.23 21.75
N GLY A 165 7.22 -9.19 21.41
CA GLY A 165 6.60 -9.03 20.07
C GLY A 165 7.17 -7.90 19.20
N GLY A 166 7.84 -6.91 19.81
CA GLY A 166 8.31 -5.68 19.16
C GLY A 166 7.26 -4.99 18.26
N LEU A 167 7.76 -4.32 17.21
CA LEU A 167 6.96 -3.79 16.09
C LEU A 167 6.65 -4.88 15.05
N ILE A 168 7.61 -5.78 14.83
CA ILE A 168 7.66 -6.66 13.67
C ILE A 168 6.65 -7.82 13.78
N GLY A 169 6.47 -8.42 14.96
CA GLY A 169 5.49 -9.49 15.18
C GLY A 169 4.05 -9.05 14.83
N PRO A 170 3.52 -8.00 15.49
CA PRO A 170 2.21 -7.44 15.18
C PRO A 170 2.08 -6.96 13.72
N THR A 171 3.16 -6.45 13.13
CA THR A 171 3.17 -6.03 11.72
C THR A 171 2.93 -7.22 10.77
N ILE A 172 3.65 -8.33 10.98
CA ILE A 172 3.51 -9.55 10.17
C ILE A 172 2.13 -10.17 10.36
N ASP A 173 1.70 -10.37 11.61
CA ASP A 173 0.46 -11.06 11.92
C ASP A 173 -0.76 -10.33 11.33
N LEU A 174 -0.83 -9.00 11.51
CA LEU A 174 -1.92 -8.20 10.95
C LEU A 174 -1.85 -8.11 9.41
N ALA A 175 -0.67 -8.05 8.81
CA ALA A 175 -0.53 -8.04 7.35
C ALA A 175 -0.96 -9.37 6.71
N LEU A 176 -0.62 -10.50 7.33
CA LEU A 176 -1.02 -11.84 6.88
C LEU A 176 -2.52 -12.08 7.08
N GLU A 177 -3.09 -11.60 8.20
CA GLU A 177 -4.53 -11.65 8.42
C GLU A 177 -5.28 -10.82 7.36
N THR A 178 -4.80 -9.62 7.03
CA THR A 178 -5.33 -8.80 5.93
C THR A 178 -5.22 -9.55 4.58
N LYS A 179 -4.09 -10.23 4.31
CA LYS A 179 -3.87 -11.09 3.12
C LYS A 179 -4.77 -12.35 3.09
N ARG A 180 -5.37 -12.73 4.22
CA ARG A 180 -6.39 -13.79 4.29
C ARG A 180 -7.80 -13.26 4.04
N LEU A 181 -8.07 -12.06 4.53
CA LEU A 181 -9.41 -11.48 4.59
C LEU A 181 -9.79 -10.70 3.31
N PHE A 182 -8.90 -9.88 2.77
CA PHE A 182 -9.24 -8.88 1.75
C PHE A 182 -9.01 -9.40 0.31
N PRO A 183 -10.05 -9.54 -0.54
CA PRO A 183 -9.92 -10.06 -1.91
C PRO A 183 -9.03 -9.23 -2.84
N THR A 184 -8.87 -7.94 -2.56
CA THR A 184 -7.91 -7.07 -3.25
C THR A 184 -6.48 -7.59 -3.17
N THR A 185 -6.15 -8.39 -2.15
CA THR A 185 -4.81 -8.98 -1.97
C THR A 185 -4.58 -10.28 -2.73
N ASP A 186 -5.62 -10.94 -3.27
CA ASP A 186 -5.52 -12.26 -3.90
C ASP A 186 -4.74 -12.22 -5.22
N ASN A 187 -4.80 -11.10 -5.94
CA ASN A 187 -4.06 -10.90 -7.19
C ASN A 187 -2.67 -10.29 -7.03
N LEU A 188 -2.21 -9.99 -5.80
CA LEU A 188 -0.91 -9.37 -5.58
C LEU A 188 0.24 -10.37 -5.78
N PRO A 189 1.27 -10.02 -6.58
CA PRO A 189 2.55 -10.70 -6.53
C PRO A 189 3.15 -10.62 -5.12
N ARG A 190 3.82 -11.70 -4.68
CA ARG A 190 4.43 -11.78 -3.34
C ARG A 190 5.32 -10.57 -3.02
N HIS A 191 6.19 -10.17 -3.96
CA HIS A 191 7.12 -9.06 -3.76
C HIS A 191 6.40 -7.71 -3.58
N ILE A 192 5.31 -7.44 -4.32
CA ILE A 192 4.48 -6.24 -4.14
C ILE A 192 3.85 -6.21 -2.75
N TRP A 193 3.31 -7.35 -2.29
CA TRP A 193 2.75 -7.43 -0.93
C TRP A 193 3.84 -7.25 0.14
N GLN A 194 5.02 -7.86 -0.03
CA GLN A 194 6.13 -7.74 0.91
C GLN A 194 6.66 -6.30 1.02
N GLU A 195 6.86 -5.61 -0.11
CA GLU A 195 7.42 -4.25 -0.17
C GLU A 195 6.40 -3.16 0.21
N TYR A 196 5.13 -3.34 -0.18
CA TYR A 196 4.13 -2.26 -0.16
C TYR A 196 2.87 -2.53 0.67
N VAL A 197 2.72 -3.72 1.29
CA VAL A 197 1.64 -4.02 2.27
C VAL A 197 2.21 -4.41 3.63
N LEU A 198 3.18 -5.33 3.67
CA LEU A 198 3.83 -5.84 4.90
C LEU A 198 4.73 -4.79 5.56
N ASN A 199 5.42 -3.98 4.76
CA ASN A 199 6.42 -3.00 5.19
C ASN A 199 5.99 -2.13 6.40
N TYR A 200 6.91 -1.98 7.37
CA TYR A 200 6.70 -1.36 8.68
C TYR A 200 6.92 0.16 8.70
N ALA A 201 7.57 0.74 7.67
CA ALA A 201 7.92 2.15 7.58
C ALA A 201 7.81 2.66 6.12
N ASN A 202 8.10 3.94 5.91
CA ASN A 202 8.12 4.57 4.59
C ASN A 202 9.43 5.31 4.31
N THR A 203 9.92 6.06 5.30
CA THR A 203 11.12 6.91 5.22
C THR A 203 11.91 6.84 6.54
N ASN A 204 12.44 7.96 7.05
CA ASN A 204 13.10 8.06 8.36
C ASN A 204 12.14 8.48 9.50
N GLU A 205 10.83 8.25 9.38
CA GLU A 205 9.89 8.57 10.46
C GLU A 205 10.12 7.73 11.71
N ALA A 206 9.83 8.31 12.89
CA ALA A 206 9.99 7.60 14.16
C ALA A 206 9.17 6.29 14.17
N ARG A 207 9.84 5.19 14.54
CA ARG A 207 9.23 3.85 14.48
C ARG A 207 8.16 3.71 15.56
N SER A 208 6.95 3.39 15.14
CA SER A 208 5.78 3.28 16.00
C SER A 208 4.91 2.09 15.61
N ASN A 209 4.21 1.49 16.58
CA ASN A 209 3.28 0.38 16.33
C ASN A 209 1.93 0.89 15.80
N TRP A 210 1.97 1.52 14.62
CA TRP A 210 0.82 2.20 14.00
C TRP A 210 -0.26 1.25 13.50
N ARG A 211 0.11 0.04 13.05
CA ARG A 211 -0.79 -0.89 12.36
C ARG A 211 -1.97 -1.37 13.23
N PRO A 212 -1.78 -1.81 14.49
CA PRO A 212 -2.89 -2.15 15.37
C PRO A 212 -3.81 -0.95 15.68
N LEU A 213 -3.23 0.24 15.90
CA LEU A 213 -3.99 1.44 16.24
C LEU A 213 -4.89 1.88 15.07
N ILE A 214 -4.32 2.03 13.88
CA ILE A 214 -5.08 2.45 12.68
C ILE A 214 -6.13 1.41 12.34
N ARG A 215 -5.82 0.11 12.40
CA ARG A 215 -6.82 -0.97 12.23
C ARG A 215 -7.99 -0.82 13.20
N SER A 216 -7.71 -0.69 14.49
CA SER A 216 -8.72 -0.56 15.53
C SER A 216 -9.59 0.68 15.30
N LYS A 217 -9.01 1.81 14.92
CA LYS A 217 -9.73 3.04 14.59
C LYS A 217 -10.63 2.92 13.36
N LEU A 218 -10.15 2.31 12.27
CA LEU A 218 -10.94 2.09 11.05
C LEU A 218 -12.13 1.13 11.28
N GLU A 219 -11.96 0.12 12.13
CA GLU A 219 -13.03 -0.82 12.50
C GLU A 219 -14.04 -0.22 13.49
N GLN A 220 -13.57 0.54 14.49
CA GLN A 220 -14.44 1.29 15.42
C GLN A 220 -15.30 2.35 14.71
N ALA A 221 -14.75 2.99 13.67
CA ALA A 221 -15.46 3.94 12.82
C ALA A 221 -16.43 3.27 11.82
N GLY A 222 -16.47 1.94 11.74
CA GLY A 222 -17.36 1.20 10.85
C GLY A 222 -17.04 1.35 9.36
N LEU A 223 -15.83 1.79 8.99
CA LEU A 223 -15.42 1.94 7.58
C LEU A 223 -15.15 0.57 6.93
N VAL A 224 -14.53 -0.32 7.69
CA VAL A 224 -14.18 -1.69 7.33
C VAL A 224 -14.42 -2.61 8.52
N SER A 225 -14.48 -3.93 8.29
CA SER A 225 -14.37 -4.91 9.38
C SER A 225 -13.38 -6.00 9.01
N PHE A 226 -12.70 -6.54 10.01
CA PHE A 226 -11.81 -7.68 9.93
C PHE A 226 -12.46 -8.95 10.48
N ASN A 227 -13.67 -8.85 11.03
CA ASN A 227 -14.47 -9.99 11.47
C ASN A 227 -15.34 -10.51 10.32
N SER A 228 -14.99 -11.70 9.80
CA SER A 228 -15.63 -12.31 8.64
C SER A 228 -17.13 -12.63 8.80
N SER A 229 -17.64 -12.61 10.03
CA SER A 229 -19.04 -12.89 10.36
C SER A 229 -19.95 -11.65 10.31
N THR A 230 -19.42 -10.46 10.00
CA THR A 230 -20.21 -9.21 9.95
C THR A 230 -20.75 -8.91 8.55
N SER A 231 -21.86 -8.18 8.46
CA SER A 231 -22.36 -7.64 7.19
C SER A 231 -21.43 -6.57 6.59
N LEU A 232 -20.78 -5.78 7.44
CA LEU A 232 -19.78 -4.78 7.04
C LEU A 232 -18.56 -5.42 6.36
N TYR A 233 -18.14 -6.61 6.80
CA TYR A 233 -17.08 -7.36 6.13
C TYR A 233 -17.45 -7.73 4.69
N GLN A 234 -18.67 -8.20 4.44
CA GLN A 234 -19.15 -8.51 3.09
C GLN A 234 -19.16 -7.26 2.19
N ALA A 235 -19.65 -6.13 2.71
CA ALA A 235 -19.59 -4.84 2.01
C ALA A 235 -18.14 -4.38 1.74
N THR A 236 -17.21 -4.66 2.66
CA THR A 236 -15.78 -4.32 2.51
C THR A 236 -15.09 -5.18 1.45
N MET A 237 -15.36 -6.49 1.44
CA MET A 237 -14.77 -7.43 0.47
C MET A 237 -15.17 -7.15 -0.98
N ASN A 238 -16.37 -6.61 -1.20
CA ASN A 238 -16.89 -6.33 -2.53
C ASN A 238 -16.29 -5.05 -3.15
N ARG A 239 -15.53 -4.25 -2.40
CA ARG A 239 -14.90 -3.01 -2.91
C ARG A 239 -13.65 -3.32 -3.74
N SER A 240 -13.53 -2.60 -4.84
CA SER A 240 -12.30 -2.48 -5.65
C SER A 240 -11.21 -1.69 -4.92
N ILE A 241 -10.00 -1.64 -5.49
CA ILE A 241 -8.90 -0.85 -4.93
C ILE A 241 -9.22 0.67 -4.99
N PRO A 242 -9.71 1.25 -6.10
CA PRO A 242 -10.16 2.64 -6.13
C PRO A 242 -11.21 2.97 -5.06
N GLU A 243 -12.24 2.13 -4.87
CA GLU A 243 -13.28 2.34 -3.85
C GLU A 243 -12.74 2.28 -2.42
N LEU A 244 -11.80 1.37 -2.12
CA LEU A 244 -11.13 1.34 -0.81
C LEU A 244 -10.27 2.58 -0.61
N VAL A 245 -9.54 3.04 -1.64
CA VAL A 245 -8.70 4.24 -1.56
C VAL A 245 -9.54 5.49 -1.34
N GLN A 246 -10.63 5.66 -2.10
CA GLN A 246 -11.55 6.79 -1.96
C GLN A 246 -12.21 6.79 -0.56
N LEU A 247 -12.69 5.64 -0.08
CA LEU A 247 -13.26 5.50 1.27
C LEU A 247 -12.26 5.91 2.36
N ILE A 248 -11.02 5.40 2.29
CA ILE A 248 -9.99 5.71 3.28
C ILE A 248 -9.58 7.19 3.17
N ASN A 249 -9.25 7.71 2.00
CA ASN A 249 -8.82 9.11 1.84
C ASN A 249 -9.93 10.14 2.16
N THR A 250 -11.21 9.74 2.10
CA THR A 250 -12.33 10.58 2.53
C THR A 250 -12.44 10.65 4.05
N HIS A 251 -12.34 9.52 4.76
CA HIS A 251 -12.74 9.45 6.18
C HIS A 251 -11.58 9.34 7.18
N LEU A 252 -10.38 8.93 6.75
CA LEU A 252 -9.22 8.70 7.63
C LEU A 252 -8.91 9.89 8.55
N TRP A 253 -8.98 11.10 7.99
CA TRP A 253 -8.61 12.35 8.66
C TRP A 253 -9.53 12.71 9.82
N HIS A 254 -10.82 12.35 9.73
CA HIS A 254 -11.79 12.48 10.81
C HIS A 254 -11.63 11.35 11.84
N VAL A 255 -11.40 10.11 11.37
CA VAL A 255 -11.26 8.92 12.23
C VAL A 255 -10.01 8.97 13.13
N LEU A 256 -8.94 9.63 12.66
CA LEU A 256 -7.67 9.77 13.36
C LEU A 256 -7.46 11.15 14.01
N ALA A 257 -8.43 12.06 13.92
CA ALA A 257 -8.38 13.34 14.62
C ALA A 257 -8.38 13.15 16.16
N PRO A 258 -7.71 14.04 16.91
CA PRO A 258 -7.89 14.11 18.36
C PRO A 258 -9.33 14.56 18.69
N PRO A 259 -9.91 14.20 19.86
CA PRO A 259 -11.33 14.42 20.16
C PRO A 259 -11.81 15.89 20.14
N GLU A 260 -10.87 16.83 20.17
CA GLU A 260 -11.11 18.28 20.14
C GLU A 260 -11.15 18.87 18.73
N GLN A 261 -10.92 18.04 17.69
CA GLN A 261 -10.88 18.44 16.28
C GLN A 261 -11.82 17.58 15.43
N GLU A 262 -12.42 18.18 14.41
CA GLU A 262 -13.28 17.46 13.46
C GLU A 262 -12.48 16.61 12.48
N SER A 263 -11.32 17.09 12.04
CA SER A 263 -10.37 16.44 11.13
C SER A 263 -8.94 16.83 11.50
N LEU A 264 -7.98 15.96 11.18
CA LEU A 264 -6.57 16.35 11.09
C LEU A 264 -6.39 17.55 10.14
N VAL A 265 -5.47 18.46 10.46
CA VAL A 265 -5.29 19.75 9.79
C VAL A 265 -3.96 19.81 9.02
N PHE A 266 -3.98 20.32 7.78
CA PHE A 266 -2.74 20.55 7.03
C PHE A 266 -1.99 21.78 7.54
N VAL A 267 -0.71 21.59 7.88
CA VAL A 267 0.22 22.65 8.24
C VAL A 267 1.54 22.38 7.52
N SER A 268 2.00 23.33 6.69
CA SER A 268 3.25 23.18 5.95
C SER A 268 4.48 23.30 6.87
N GLY A 269 5.65 22.87 6.37
CA GLY A 269 6.93 23.05 7.08
C GLY A 269 7.13 22.22 8.35
N GLN A 270 6.29 21.21 8.60
CA GLN A 270 6.35 20.41 9.84
C GLN A 270 7.35 19.24 9.79
N THR A 271 7.91 18.88 8.63
CA THR A 271 8.92 17.81 8.54
C THR A 271 10.30 18.38 8.86
N PRO A 272 11.12 17.78 9.77
CA PRO A 272 10.95 16.48 10.42
C PRO A 272 10.39 16.52 11.86
N LEU A 273 9.76 17.63 12.28
CA LEU A 273 9.23 17.78 13.63
C LEU A 273 7.98 16.91 13.90
N ILE A 274 7.03 16.87 12.96
CA ILE A 274 5.76 16.16 13.07
C ILE A 274 5.45 15.52 11.71
N PHE A 275 5.80 14.24 11.57
CA PHE A 275 5.57 13.44 10.36
C PHE A 275 5.43 11.93 10.59
N ASP A 276 5.84 11.40 11.76
CA ASP A 276 5.51 10.02 12.13
C ASP A 276 4.03 9.88 12.54
N PRO A 277 3.42 8.69 12.39
CA PRO A 277 2.01 8.49 12.66
C PRO A 277 1.55 8.88 14.08
N MET A 278 2.38 8.69 15.11
CA MET A 278 1.94 8.97 16.49
C MET A 278 1.96 10.47 16.77
N SER A 279 2.98 11.20 16.30
CA SER A 279 3.04 12.65 16.42
C SER A 279 1.90 13.34 15.67
N VAL A 280 1.58 12.89 14.44
CA VAL A 280 0.44 13.46 13.67
C VAL A 280 -0.88 13.30 14.43
N LEU A 281 -1.13 12.12 15.02
CA LEU A 281 -2.34 11.85 15.82
C LEU A 281 -2.35 12.63 17.14
N ALA A 282 -1.21 12.80 17.80
CA ALA A 282 -1.09 13.50 19.08
C ALA A 282 -1.27 15.02 18.94
N PHE A 283 -0.73 15.62 17.88
CA PHE A 283 -0.80 17.06 17.64
C PHE A 283 -2.01 17.48 16.78
N GLY A 284 -2.58 16.56 16.00
CA GLY A 284 -3.75 16.82 15.16
C GLY A 284 -3.43 17.46 13.79
N TYR A 285 -2.14 17.59 13.43
CA TYR A 285 -1.73 18.23 12.18
C TYR A 285 -0.44 17.64 11.60
N ALA A 286 -0.23 17.85 10.30
CA ALA A 286 1.01 17.48 9.62
C ALA A 286 1.25 18.26 8.31
N SER A 287 2.46 18.13 7.77
CA SER A 287 2.81 18.48 6.40
C SER A 287 2.35 17.39 5.41
N CYS A 288 2.59 17.62 4.11
CA CYS A 288 2.36 16.62 3.06
C CYS A 288 3.13 15.30 3.31
N THR A 289 4.34 15.34 3.89
CA THR A 289 5.08 14.13 4.27
C THR A 289 4.30 13.28 5.29
N GLY A 290 3.84 13.89 6.39
CA GLY A 290 3.17 13.17 7.47
C GLY A 290 1.82 12.60 7.04
N PHE A 291 1.08 13.33 6.21
CA PHE A 291 -0.18 12.82 5.65
C PHE A 291 0.02 11.77 4.55
N ALA A 292 1.07 11.85 3.73
CA ALA A 292 1.40 10.77 2.80
C ALA A 292 1.74 9.47 3.55
N ILE A 293 2.56 9.55 4.61
CA ILE A 293 2.87 8.42 5.50
C ILE A 293 1.60 7.85 6.13
N LEU A 294 0.73 8.70 6.69
CA LEU A 294 -0.47 8.24 7.38
C LEU A 294 -1.48 7.57 6.42
N LEU A 295 -1.67 8.12 5.22
CA LEU A 295 -2.53 7.53 4.19
C LEU A 295 -1.97 6.20 3.70
N VAL A 296 -0.67 6.11 3.38
CA VAL A 296 -0.03 4.85 2.99
C VAL A 296 -0.21 3.78 4.07
N ASN A 297 0.04 4.13 5.35
CA ASN A 297 -0.12 3.20 6.45
C ASN A 297 -1.58 2.73 6.61
N ALA A 298 -2.58 3.59 6.41
CA ALA A 298 -3.99 3.20 6.42
C ALA A 298 -4.38 2.29 5.24
N LEU A 299 -3.85 2.55 4.04
CA LEU A 299 -4.05 1.68 2.87
C LEU A 299 -3.42 0.30 3.09
N ARG A 300 -2.22 0.24 3.68
CA ARG A 300 -1.54 -1.01 4.08
C ARG A 300 -2.30 -1.82 5.11
N VAL A 301 -3.08 -1.19 5.99
CA VAL A 301 -3.96 -1.90 6.95
C VAL A 301 -5.07 -2.68 6.24
N VAL A 302 -5.62 -2.14 5.14
CA VAL A 302 -6.70 -2.77 4.34
C VAL A 302 -6.18 -3.54 3.11
N GLY A 303 -4.87 -3.79 3.05
CA GLY A 303 -4.26 -4.67 2.05
C GLY A 303 -4.03 -4.01 0.69
N VAL A 304 -4.24 -2.70 0.58
CA VAL A 304 -3.94 -1.92 -0.62
C VAL A 304 -2.43 -1.61 -0.63
N PRO A 305 -1.66 -2.05 -1.65
CA PRO A 305 -0.23 -1.77 -1.70
C PRO A 305 0.00 -0.30 -2.06
N ALA A 306 0.71 0.40 -1.18
CA ALA A 306 0.93 1.84 -1.32
C ALA A 306 2.35 2.25 -0.89
N ARG A 307 2.84 3.34 -1.49
CA ARG A 307 4.15 3.94 -1.20
C ARG A 307 4.07 5.46 -1.15
N VAL A 308 4.92 6.05 -0.30
CA VAL A 308 5.18 7.49 -0.32
C VAL A 308 6.03 7.79 -1.55
N VAL A 309 5.66 8.84 -2.27
CA VAL A 309 6.34 9.31 -3.48
C VAL A 309 6.49 10.82 -3.38
N GLY A 310 7.52 11.38 -3.99
CA GLY A 310 7.69 12.83 -3.93
C GLY A 310 8.91 13.37 -4.66
N THR A 311 9.02 14.68 -4.60
CA THR A 311 10.23 15.41 -4.97
C THR A 311 10.80 16.13 -3.77
N ALA A 312 12.11 16.00 -3.56
CA ALA A 312 12.81 16.76 -2.53
C ALA A 312 13.03 18.23 -2.93
N SER A 313 12.99 18.55 -4.22
CA SER A 313 13.19 19.92 -4.75
C SER A 313 12.57 20.07 -6.12
N TRP A 314 11.61 20.98 -6.26
CA TRP A 314 11.10 21.40 -7.57
C TRP A 314 12.25 21.92 -8.46
N TYR A 315 12.26 21.53 -9.73
CA TYR A 315 13.30 21.93 -10.70
C TYR A 315 14.76 21.62 -10.30
N GLN A 316 14.97 20.69 -9.36
CA GLN A 316 16.27 20.40 -8.74
C GLN A 316 16.87 21.57 -7.92
N ASP A 317 16.05 22.56 -7.55
CA ASP A 317 16.43 23.71 -6.72
C ASP A 317 15.83 23.59 -5.31
N ARG A 318 16.70 23.44 -4.30
CA ARG A 318 16.31 23.32 -2.88
C ARG A 318 15.52 24.55 -2.38
N GLY A 319 15.71 25.72 -2.98
CA GLY A 319 15.01 26.96 -2.64
C GLY A 319 13.55 27.01 -3.12
N GLN A 320 13.16 26.16 -4.08
CA GLN A 320 11.81 26.16 -4.67
C GLN A 320 10.81 25.30 -3.90
N GLY A 321 11.25 24.61 -2.84
CA GLY A 321 10.42 23.75 -2.00
C GLY A 321 10.31 22.31 -2.50
N ASN A 322 9.59 21.49 -1.73
CA ASN A 322 9.43 20.04 -1.92
C ASN A 322 7.96 19.65 -1.93
N HIS A 323 7.64 18.39 -2.23
CA HIS A 323 6.30 17.82 -2.00
C HIS A 323 6.31 16.30 -1.92
N ASN A 324 5.39 15.72 -1.13
CA ASN A 324 5.16 14.29 -1.04
C ASN A 324 3.66 13.98 -1.18
N TRP A 325 3.36 12.89 -1.90
CA TRP A 325 2.02 12.37 -2.12
C TRP A 325 2.07 10.83 -2.09
N VAL A 326 1.01 10.16 -2.55
CA VAL A 326 0.89 8.70 -2.44
C VAL A 326 0.74 8.04 -3.81
N GLU A 327 1.41 6.91 -3.99
CA GLU A 327 1.24 5.98 -5.11
C GLU A 327 0.57 4.69 -4.63
N VAL A 328 -0.37 4.16 -5.43
CA VAL A 328 -1.11 2.91 -5.15
C VAL A 328 -1.01 1.92 -6.30
N TYR A 329 -0.69 0.67 -6.01
CA TYR A 329 -0.60 -0.40 -7.01
C TYR A 329 -1.96 -1.10 -7.15
N ASP A 330 -2.54 -1.09 -8.35
CA ASP A 330 -3.68 -1.95 -8.70
C ASP A 330 -3.32 -2.86 -9.89
N PRO A 331 -3.19 -4.19 -9.70
CA PRO A 331 -2.87 -5.13 -10.78
C PRO A 331 -4.00 -5.27 -11.82
N ARG A 332 -5.18 -4.71 -11.56
CA ARG A 332 -6.34 -4.71 -12.47
C ARG A 332 -6.58 -3.35 -13.15
N ARG A 333 -5.71 -2.36 -12.93
CA ARG A 333 -5.86 -1.01 -13.50
C ARG A 333 -5.95 -1.08 -15.03
N LYS A 334 -7.10 -0.71 -15.58
CA LYS A 334 -7.25 -0.47 -17.02
C LYS A 334 -6.63 0.89 -17.36
N ARG A 335 -6.16 1.07 -18.60
CA ARG A 335 -5.55 2.34 -19.04
C ARG A 335 -6.56 3.47 -18.90
N HIS A 336 -6.15 4.58 -18.30
CA HIS A 336 -7.00 5.75 -18.16
C HIS A 336 -7.18 6.42 -19.53
N SER A 337 -8.40 6.82 -19.89
CA SER A 337 -8.69 7.32 -21.25
C SER A 337 -7.95 8.61 -21.62
N SER A 338 -7.57 9.43 -20.63
CA SER A 338 -6.78 10.65 -20.83
C SER A 338 -5.26 10.47 -20.68
N VAL A 339 -4.75 9.28 -20.34
CA VAL A 339 -3.32 9.08 -20.02
C VAL A 339 -2.78 7.80 -20.65
N HIS A 340 -1.80 7.93 -21.54
CA HIS A 340 -1.26 6.81 -22.34
C HIS A 340 -0.35 5.83 -21.57
N THR A 341 -0.32 5.89 -20.23
CA THR A 341 0.50 4.98 -19.42
C THR A 341 -0.03 3.54 -19.40
N THR A 342 0.88 2.59 -19.15
CA THR A 342 0.58 1.18 -18.82
C THR A 342 1.00 0.83 -17.39
N SER A 343 1.34 1.83 -16.57
CA SER A 343 1.75 1.64 -15.18
C SER A 343 0.59 1.12 -14.31
N PRO A 344 0.83 0.16 -13.39
CA PRO A 344 -0.14 -0.25 -12.37
C PRO A 344 -0.29 0.77 -11.21
N TRP A 345 0.52 1.84 -11.20
CA TRP A 345 0.35 3.07 -10.39
C TRP A 345 -0.24 4.16 -11.32
N SER A 346 -1.24 5.00 -11.03
CA SER A 346 -2.01 5.38 -9.82
C SER A 346 -1.26 6.19 -8.76
N PHE A 347 -1.52 7.50 -8.71
CA PHE A 347 -1.12 8.42 -7.62
C PHE A 347 -2.26 9.35 -7.22
N LEU A 348 -2.25 9.82 -5.96
CA LEU A 348 -3.22 10.73 -5.37
C LEU A 348 -2.64 11.57 -4.22
N GLU A 349 -3.33 12.67 -3.89
CA GLU A 349 -3.04 13.55 -2.76
C GLU A 349 -3.80 13.14 -1.48
N PRO A 350 -3.15 13.15 -0.30
CA PRO A 350 -3.86 13.13 0.98
C PRO A 350 -4.88 14.28 1.07
N SER A 351 -6.10 13.99 1.53
CA SER A 351 -7.25 14.93 1.45
C SER A 351 -7.87 15.32 2.81
N PRO A 352 -7.09 15.84 3.77
CA PRO A 352 -7.56 16.25 5.10
C PRO A 352 -8.61 17.36 5.03
N GLY A 353 -9.81 17.11 5.55
CA GLY A 353 -10.92 18.07 5.58
C GLY A 353 -11.39 18.54 4.20
N ALA A 354 -11.08 17.82 3.11
CA ALA A 354 -11.47 18.20 1.76
C ALA A 354 -12.96 17.93 1.51
N THR A 355 -13.66 18.90 0.90
CA THR A 355 -15.05 18.72 0.44
C THR A 355 -15.17 17.89 -0.84
N ASP A 356 -14.06 17.76 -1.58
CA ASP A 356 -13.90 16.94 -2.79
C ASP A 356 -12.57 16.15 -2.65
N PRO A 357 -12.56 15.03 -1.92
CA PRO A 357 -11.34 14.24 -1.68
C PRO A 357 -10.75 13.65 -2.95
N ASP A 358 -9.43 13.49 -2.97
CA ASP A 358 -8.73 12.89 -4.10
C ASP A 358 -8.83 11.35 -4.12
N ASP A 359 -8.83 10.76 -5.33
CA ASP A 359 -8.97 9.33 -5.58
C ASP A 359 -8.17 8.87 -6.82
N LEU A 360 -8.15 7.57 -7.11
CA LEU A 360 -7.31 7.00 -8.18
C LEU A 360 -7.82 7.25 -9.62
N ASP A 361 -9.03 7.79 -9.75
CA ASP A 361 -9.73 8.01 -11.01
C ASP A 361 -9.85 9.51 -11.37
N ARG A 362 -9.56 10.42 -10.42
CA ARG A 362 -9.38 11.84 -10.70
C ARG A 362 -8.28 12.05 -11.75
N ASP A 363 -8.65 12.77 -12.81
CA ASP A 363 -7.76 13.28 -13.84
C ASP A 363 -6.47 13.88 -13.26
N PRO A 364 -5.28 13.31 -13.56
CA PRO A 364 -4.01 13.80 -13.06
C PRO A 364 -3.78 15.30 -13.26
N CYS A 365 -4.23 15.87 -14.38
CA CYS A 365 -4.04 17.29 -14.68
C CYS A 365 -4.84 18.23 -13.77
N ARG A 366 -5.75 17.71 -12.93
CA ARG A 366 -6.43 18.48 -11.87
C ARG A 366 -5.63 18.59 -10.57
N ARG A 367 -4.53 17.85 -10.43
CA ARG A 367 -3.65 17.93 -9.26
C ARG A 367 -2.69 19.11 -9.43
N TRP A 368 -2.69 20.04 -8.47
CA TRP A 368 -1.99 21.33 -8.54
C TRP A 368 -0.49 21.27 -8.91
N PHE A 369 0.17 20.12 -8.69
CA PHE A 369 1.56 19.91 -9.04
C PHE A 369 1.76 19.36 -10.46
N CYS A 370 0.79 18.61 -10.99
CA CYS A 370 0.88 17.87 -12.23
C CYS A 370 0.74 18.80 -13.44
N SER A 371 1.87 19.31 -13.94
CA SER A 371 1.91 20.30 -15.03
C SER A 371 3.19 20.20 -15.87
N PRO A 372 3.17 20.63 -17.15
CA PRO A 372 4.35 20.58 -18.03
C PRO A 372 5.49 21.48 -17.55
N THR A 373 5.17 22.56 -16.83
CA THR A 373 6.16 23.46 -16.22
C THR A 373 7.06 22.71 -15.24
N ARG A 374 6.49 21.87 -14.36
CA ARG A 374 7.24 21.12 -13.33
C ARG A 374 7.84 19.82 -13.86
N PHE A 375 7.14 19.15 -14.77
CA PHE A 375 7.51 17.85 -15.33
C PHE A 375 7.84 17.92 -16.81
N SER A 376 8.63 18.94 -17.18
CA SER A 376 9.20 19.05 -18.52
C SER A 376 10.08 17.84 -18.84
N SER A 377 10.07 17.42 -20.11
CA SER A 377 11.03 16.45 -20.66
C SER A 377 12.46 17.00 -20.79
N ASN A 378 12.67 18.30 -20.56
CA ASN A 378 14.01 18.91 -20.54
C ASN A 378 14.72 18.63 -19.19
N PRO A 379 15.76 17.78 -19.14
CA PRO A 379 16.37 17.32 -17.90
C PRO A 379 17.06 18.42 -17.08
N ARG A 380 17.37 19.59 -17.67
CA ARG A 380 18.01 20.70 -16.92
C ARG A 380 17.07 21.38 -15.93
N ASN A 381 15.77 21.34 -16.19
CA ASN A 381 14.74 21.99 -15.37
C ASN A 381 13.67 20.98 -14.91
N ALA A 382 13.84 19.69 -15.21
CA ALA A 382 12.89 18.66 -14.82
C ALA A 382 12.92 18.47 -13.30
N THR A 383 11.74 18.38 -12.69
CA THR A 383 11.61 17.91 -11.32
C THR A 383 11.84 16.40 -11.27
N HIS A 384 12.82 15.94 -10.49
CA HIS A 384 13.01 14.51 -10.24
C HIS A 384 12.02 14.02 -9.18
N VAL A 385 11.47 12.83 -9.39
CA VAL A 385 10.51 12.19 -8.49
C VAL A 385 10.99 10.81 -8.13
N TYR A 386 10.96 10.51 -6.83
CA TYR A 386 11.35 9.21 -6.29
C TYR A 386 10.18 8.63 -5.52
N ALA A 387 10.04 7.31 -5.56
CA ALA A 387 9.13 6.56 -4.70
C ALA A 387 9.93 5.79 -3.64
N ALA A 388 9.47 5.84 -2.39
CA ALA A 388 10.19 5.26 -1.25
C ALA A 388 10.04 3.73 -1.21
N ARG A 389 11.11 3.06 -0.79
CA ARG A 389 11.25 1.60 -0.82
C ARG A 389 11.86 1.06 0.47
N LEU A 390 11.74 -0.25 0.68
CA LEU A 390 12.44 -0.99 1.74
C LEU A 390 13.55 -1.86 1.12
N GLU A 391 13.29 -2.47 -0.03
CA GLU A 391 14.32 -3.17 -0.80
C GLU A 391 15.37 -2.20 -1.37
N ARG A 392 16.64 -2.52 -1.11
CA ARG A 392 17.81 -1.66 -1.35
C ARG A 392 18.38 -1.72 -2.76
N ASP A 393 18.41 -2.91 -3.35
CA ASP A 393 18.95 -3.15 -4.69
C ASP A 393 18.19 -4.31 -5.36
N PRO A 394 17.03 -4.03 -6.00
CA PRO A 394 16.18 -5.05 -6.60
C PRO A 394 16.78 -5.69 -7.86
N SER A 395 17.78 -5.03 -8.47
CA SER A 395 18.30 -5.37 -9.80
C SER A 395 19.80 -5.67 -9.83
N GLY A 396 20.54 -5.40 -8.75
CA GLY A 396 21.98 -5.65 -8.64
C GLY A 396 22.86 -4.65 -9.41
N THR A 397 22.32 -3.49 -9.80
CA THR A 397 22.94 -2.64 -10.85
C THR A 397 23.17 -1.19 -10.47
N THR A 398 22.31 -0.56 -9.67
CA THR A 398 22.51 0.82 -9.16
C THR A 398 21.62 1.05 -7.94
N PHE A 399 22.22 1.41 -6.82
CA PHE A 399 21.48 1.86 -5.64
C PHE A 399 20.83 3.23 -5.90
N VAL A 400 19.50 3.29 -5.80
CA VAL A 400 18.74 4.53 -5.77
C VAL A 400 18.19 4.73 -4.35
N TYR A 401 18.28 5.95 -3.84
CA TYR A 401 17.74 6.34 -2.54
C TYR A 401 16.64 7.38 -2.73
N TYR A 402 15.71 7.42 -1.78
CA TYR A 402 14.65 8.43 -1.74
C TYR A 402 15.20 9.69 -1.04
N PRO A 403 15.36 10.82 -1.75
CA PRO A 403 15.97 12.01 -1.18
C PRO A 403 15.05 12.68 -0.16
N LEU A 404 15.59 13.00 1.02
CA LEU A 404 14.85 13.65 2.10
C LEU A 404 15.10 15.16 2.07
N ALA A 405 14.06 15.96 1.85
CA ALA A 405 14.18 17.42 1.77
C ALA A 405 14.61 18.09 3.10
N TRP A 406 14.57 17.35 4.20
CA TRP A 406 15.01 17.73 5.54
C TRP A 406 16.39 17.14 5.92
N GLU A 407 16.92 16.20 5.15
CA GLU A 407 18.16 15.47 5.45
C GLU A 407 18.88 15.12 4.14
N TRP A 408 19.36 16.15 3.45
CA TRP A 408 19.79 16.08 2.04
C TRP A 408 20.92 15.11 1.72
N ASP A 409 21.77 14.82 2.69
CA ASP A 409 23.02 14.07 2.49
C ASP A 409 22.88 12.60 2.94
N THR A 410 21.68 12.17 3.38
CA THR A 410 21.41 10.78 3.75
C THR A 410 21.13 9.88 2.55
N THR A 411 21.49 8.61 2.68
CA THR A 411 21.20 7.54 1.70
C THR A 411 20.52 6.34 2.37
N ASP A 412 19.96 6.53 3.56
CA ASP A 412 19.44 5.44 4.40
C ASP A 412 18.07 4.90 3.99
N VAL A 413 17.28 5.71 3.27
CA VAL A 413 15.97 5.34 2.72
C VAL A 413 16.13 4.90 1.27
N PRO A 414 15.91 3.62 0.92
CA PRO A 414 15.90 3.15 -0.46
C PRO A 414 14.82 3.84 -1.29
N GLY A 415 15.03 3.95 -2.60
CA GLY A 415 14.06 4.56 -3.51
C GLY A 415 14.09 3.99 -4.91
N GLU A 416 13.12 4.42 -5.71
CA GLU A 416 12.97 4.14 -7.14
C GLU A 416 12.76 5.46 -7.86
N ASP A 417 13.56 5.74 -8.89
CA ASP A 417 13.36 6.92 -9.74
C ASP A 417 12.14 6.68 -10.65
N VAL A 418 11.09 7.46 -10.42
CA VAL A 418 9.82 7.42 -11.15
C VAL A 418 9.61 8.69 -11.98
N THR A 419 10.64 9.52 -12.15
CA THR A 419 10.58 10.80 -12.88
C THR A 419 9.97 10.66 -14.27
N SER A 420 10.34 9.60 -15.00
CA SER A 420 9.85 9.35 -16.37
C SER A 420 8.34 9.10 -16.43
N TYR A 421 7.73 8.55 -15.39
CA TYR A 421 6.29 8.37 -15.27
C TYR A 421 5.59 9.73 -15.10
N TYR A 422 6.09 10.60 -14.21
CA TYR A 422 5.53 11.94 -14.04
C TYR A 422 5.76 12.84 -15.25
N GLN A 423 6.86 12.69 -15.99
CA GLN A 423 7.05 13.38 -17.28
C GLN A 423 6.04 12.93 -18.34
N GLN A 424 5.69 11.64 -18.40
CA GLN A 424 4.66 11.14 -19.32
C GLN A 424 3.24 11.57 -18.92
N VAL A 425 2.91 11.52 -17.63
CA VAL A 425 1.53 11.83 -17.17
C VAL A 425 1.30 13.33 -17.02
N CYS A 426 2.21 14.05 -16.36
CA CYS A 426 2.05 15.46 -16.04
C CYS A 426 2.70 16.40 -17.06
N GLY A 427 3.66 15.92 -17.86
CA GLY A 427 4.24 16.67 -18.97
C GLY A 427 3.30 16.82 -20.17
N GLU A 428 2.27 15.97 -20.28
CA GLU A 428 1.24 15.99 -21.32
C GLU A 428 -0.01 16.81 -20.95
N CYS A 429 -0.06 17.39 -19.74
CA CYS A 429 -1.21 18.20 -19.29
C CYS A 429 -1.35 19.52 -20.08
N PRO A 430 -2.60 20.04 -20.26
CA PRO A 430 -2.89 21.22 -21.07
C PRO A 430 -2.46 22.56 -20.43
#